data_AF-A0A2J8I8T3-F1
#
_entry.id   AF-A0A2J8I8T3-F1
#
_cell.length_a   1.000
_cell.length_b   1.000
_cell.length_c   1.000
_cell.angle_alpha   90.00
_cell.angle_beta   90.00
_cell.angle_gamma   90.00
#
_symmetry.space_group_name_H-M   'P 1'
#
loop_
_entity.id
_entity.type
_entity.pdbx_description
1 polymer ?
#
loop_
_entity_poly.entity_id
_entity_poly.type
_entity_poly.pdbx_seq_one_letter_code
_entity_poly.pdbx_strand_id
1 'polypeptide(L)'
;MARVTHDFDVLIIELLQQQGFIKKEAEAYLKNEVYRLEPEEIQKIKNYAKHFGLSAKEKLIQEILDLRRETLFNKLSKKLERELEITD
;
A
#
# COMPACT_ATOMS: atom_id res chain seq x y z
N MET A 1 -12.72 -9.50 -14.43
CA MET A 1 -12.06 -10.10 -13.26
C MET A 1 -12.38 -9.21 -12.07
N ALA A 2 -13.12 -9.70 -11.08
CA ALA A 2 -13.34 -8.95 -9.84
C ALA A 2 -11.97 -8.64 -9.23
N ARG A 3 -11.70 -7.36 -8.95
CA ARG A 3 -10.50 -6.99 -8.18
C ARG A 3 -10.65 -7.63 -6.82
N VAL A 4 -9.73 -8.53 -6.46
CA VAL A 4 -9.58 -8.92 -5.06
C VAL A 4 -9.09 -7.68 -4.33
N THR A 5 -9.97 -7.07 -3.57
CA THR A 5 -9.64 -5.93 -2.72
C THR A 5 -8.92 -6.48 -1.49
N HIS A 6 -7.74 -5.95 -1.18
CA HIS A 6 -7.00 -6.36 0.02
C HIS A 6 -7.59 -5.66 1.25
N ASP A 7 -7.71 -6.34 2.39
CA ASP A 7 -8.38 -5.78 3.58
C ASP A 7 -7.72 -4.47 4.05
N PHE A 8 -6.39 -4.40 4.04
CA PHE A 8 -5.67 -3.16 4.34
C PHE A 8 -5.97 -2.01 3.37
N ASP A 9 -6.30 -2.28 2.10
CA ASP A 9 -6.65 -1.20 1.17
C ASP A 9 -7.94 -0.51 1.62
N VAL A 10 -8.91 -1.28 2.12
CA VAL A 10 -10.17 -0.77 2.66
C VAL A 10 -9.88 0.10 3.89
N LEU A 11 -9.10 -0.42 4.84
CA LEU A 11 -8.75 0.30 6.06
C LEU A 11 -7.95 1.59 5.79
N ILE A 12 -7.00 1.55 4.85
CA ILE A 12 -6.23 2.72 4.44
C ILE A 12 -7.14 3.78 3.81
N ILE A 13 -8.08 3.37 2.95
CA ILE A 13 -9.03 4.30 2.34
C ILE A 13 -9.90 4.95 3.44
N GLU A 14 -10.43 4.17 4.37
CA GLU A 14 -11.23 4.69 5.48
C GLU A 14 -10.46 5.70 6.35
N LEU A 15 -9.21 5.39 6.71
CA LEU A 15 -8.33 6.29 7.47
C LEU A 15 -8.06 7.59 6.72
N LEU A 16 -7.81 7.53 5.40
CA LEU A 16 -7.60 8.72 4.59
C LEU A 16 -8.88 9.57 4.51
N GLN A 17 -10.05 8.94 4.41
CA GLN A 17 -11.33 9.66 4.41
C GLN A 17 -11.62 10.35 5.75
N GLN A 18 -11.26 9.74 6.88
CA GLN A 18 -11.32 10.37 8.20
C GLN A 18 -10.40 11.61 8.30
N GLN A 19 -9.30 11.62 7.54
CA GLN A 19 -8.40 12.77 7.41
C GLN A 19 -8.84 13.79 6.34
N GLY A 20 -10.06 13.67 5.81
CA GLY A 20 -10.67 14.65 4.89
C GLY A 20 -10.49 14.37 3.40
N PHE A 21 -9.87 13.26 3.01
CA PHE A 21 -9.77 12.88 1.60
C PHE A 21 -11.12 12.41 1.06
N ILE A 22 -11.47 12.77 -0.18
CA ILE A 22 -12.59 12.08 -0.85
C ILE A 22 -12.13 10.70 -1.37
N LYS A 23 -13.06 9.77 -1.56
CA LYS A 23 -12.75 8.38 -1.96
C LYS A 23 -11.77 8.29 -3.14
N LYS A 24 -11.97 9.10 -4.18
CA LYS A 24 -11.11 9.11 -5.37
C LYS A 24 -9.67 9.56 -5.07
N GLU A 25 -9.50 10.49 -4.14
CA GLU A 25 -8.18 10.94 -3.69
C GLU A 25 -7.50 9.88 -2.83
N ALA A 26 -8.25 9.25 -1.93
CA ALA A 26 -7.75 8.14 -1.12
C ALA A 26 -7.28 6.96 -1.99
N GLU A 27 -8.06 6.59 -3.01
CA GLU A 27 -7.69 5.56 -3.98
C GLU A 27 -6.44 5.94 -4.79
N ALA A 28 -6.32 7.22 -5.21
CA ALA A 28 -5.15 7.71 -5.92
C ALA A 28 -3.90 7.71 -5.03
N TYR A 29 -4.05 8.07 -3.76
CA TYR A 29 -2.99 8.05 -2.76
C TYR A 29 -2.50 6.61 -2.51
N LEU A 30 -3.43 5.69 -2.24
CA LEU A 30 -3.12 4.26 -2.07
C LEU A 30 -2.39 3.69 -3.31
N LYS A 31 -2.86 4.03 -4.52
CA LYS A 31 -2.21 3.59 -5.76
C LYS A 31 -0.75 4.07 -5.84
N ASN A 32 -0.49 5.31 -5.46
CA ASN A 32 0.85 5.88 -5.53
C ASN A 32 1.79 5.32 -4.46
N GLU A 33 1.30 5.10 -3.23
CA GLU A 33 2.15 4.65 -2.12
C GLU A 33 2.38 3.12 -2.12
N VAL A 34 1.37 2.33 -2.52
CA VAL A 34 1.44 0.86 -2.46
C VAL A 34 1.79 0.28 -3.81
N TYR A 35 1.04 0.62 -4.86
CA TYR A 35 1.05 -0.11 -6.13
C TYR A 35 2.02 0.43 -7.18
N ARG A 36 2.52 1.65 -7.00
CA ARG A 36 3.51 2.23 -7.90
C ARG A 36 4.88 1.64 -7.58
N LEU A 37 5.36 0.76 -8.47
CA LEU A 37 6.73 0.25 -8.42
C LEU A 37 7.65 1.24 -9.14
N GLU A 38 8.73 1.62 -8.47
CA GLU A 38 9.75 2.48 -9.07
C GLU A 38 10.67 1.66 -10.00
N PRO A 39 11.34 2.28 -10.98
CA PRO A 39 12.17 1.58 -11.97
C PRO A 39 13.22 0.64 -11.35
N GLU A 40 13.82 1.05 -10.23
CA GLU A 40 14.83 0.27 -9.50
C GLU A 40 14.22 -1.02 -8.92
N GLU A 41 12.98 -0.96 -8.43
CA GLU A 41 12.26 -2.11 -7.88
C GLU A 41 11.84 -3.06 -8.99
N ILE A 42 11.37 -2.52 -10.11
CA ILE A 42 11.07 -3.32 -11.31
C ILE A 42 12.34 -4.08 -11.75
N GLN A 43 13.50 -3.43 -11.72
CA GLN A 43 14.76 -4.09 -12.09
C GLN A 43 15.14 -5.19 -11.09
N LYS A 44 15.00 -4.96 -9.78
CA LYS A 44 15.22 -5.98 -8.75
C LYS A 44 14.30 -7.18 -8.94
N ILE A 45 13.01 -6.95 -9.16
CA ILE A 45 12.01 -7.99 -9.41
C ILE A 45 12.36 -8.80 -10.67
N LYS A 46 12.78 -8.15 -11.76
CA LYS A 46 13.22 -8.82 -13.00
C LYS A 46 14.46 -9.69 -12.77
N ASN A 47 15.45 -9.16 -12.04
CA ASN A 47 16.67 -9.91 -11.72
C ASN A 47 16.33 -11.13 -10.85
N TYR A 48 15.49 -10.97 -9.84
CA TYR A 48 15.04 -12.07 -8.99
C TYR A 48 14.30 -13.15 -9.79
N ALA A 49 13.38 -12.76 -10.67
CA ALA A 49 12.66 -13.67 -11.55
C ALA A 49 13.59 -14.48 -12.47
N LYS A 50 14.70 -13.89 -12.93
CA LYS A 50 15.70 -14.59 -13.75
C LYS A 50 16.35 -15.76 -13.01
N HIS A 51 16.52 -15.66 -11.70
CA HIS A 51 17.17 -16.68 -10.88
C HIS A 51 16.19 -17.70 -10.29
N PHE A 52 14.96 -17.29 -9.98
CA PHE A 52 14.00 -18.09 -9.21
C PHE A 52 12.68 -18.39 -9.95
N GLY A 53 12.51 -17.89 -11.17
CA GLY A 53 11.32 -18.13 -12.00
C GLY A 53 10.13 -17.22 -11.68
N LEU A 54 9.02 -17.45 -12.41
CA LEU A 54 7.82 -16.60 -12.38
C LEU A 54 7.05 -16.67 -11.06
N SER A 55 6.94 -17.84 -10.45
CA SER A 55 6.23 -18.00 -9.17
C SER A 55 6.92 -17.22 -8.03
N ALA A 56 8.25 -17.27 -7.98
CA ALA A 56 9.02 -16.52 -6.99
C ALA A 56 8.90 -14.99 -7.20
N LYS A 57 8.80 -14.55 -8.47
CA LYS A 57 8.53 -13.15 -8.83
C LYS A 57 7.18 -12.67 -8.29
N GLU A 58 6.12 -13.45 -8.51
CA GLU A 58 4.77 -13.10 -8.03
C GLU A 58 4.72 -13.01 -6.51
N LYS A 59 5.34 -13.98 -5.82
CA LYS A 59 5.47 -13.96 -4.37
C LYS A 59 6.21 -12.73 -3.86
N LEU A 60 7.36 -12.41 -4.46
CA LEU A 60 8.14 -11.21 -4.11
C LEU A 60 7.32 -9.92 -4.29
N ILE A 61 6.55 -9.81 -5.38
CA ILE A 61 5.68 -8.65 -5.60
C ILE A 61 4.63 -8.57 -4.50
N GLN A 62 3.96 -9.67 -4.14
CA GLN A 62 2.96 -9.65 -3.07
C GLN A 62 3.57 -9.24 -1.73
N GLU A 63 4.73 -9.79 -1.36
CA GLU A 63 5.44 -9.42 -0.12
C GLU A 63 5.79 -7.93 -0.08
N ILE A 64 6.24 -7.35 -1.20
CA ILE A 64 6.51 -5.91 -1.30
C ILE A 64 5.23 -5.10 -1.09
N LEU A 65 4.12 -5.50 -1.72
CA LEU A 65 2.85 -4.79 -1.59
C LEU A 65 2.28 -4.91 -0.17
N ASP A 66 2.35 -6.08 0.45
CA ASP A 66 1.86 -6.31 1.81
C ASP A 66 2.63 -5.47 2.84
N LEU A 67 3.97 -5.44 2.74
CA LEU A 67 4.79 -4.61 3.61
C LEU A 67 4.48 -3.12 3.45
N ARG A 68 4.22 -2.66 2.23
CA ARG A 68 3.84 -1.27 1.96
C ARG A 68 2.48 -0.93 2.54
N ARG A 69 1.49 -1.83 2.41
CA ARG A 69 0.16 -1.67 3.01
C ARG A 69 0.27 -1.55 4.52
N GLU A 70 0.97 -2.48 5.17
CA GLU A 70 1.16 -2.47 6.62
C GLU A 70 1.86 -1.19 7.09
N THR A 71 2.94 -0.80 6.39
CA THR A 71 3.70 0.42 6.71
C THR A 71 2.82 1.66 6.58
N LEU A 72 2.05 1.77 5.49
CA LEU A 72 1.19 2.92 5.25
C LEU A 72 0.05 2.99 6.26
N PHE A 73 -0.61 1.87 6.54
CA PHE A 73 -1.66 1.80 7.56
C PHE A 73 -1.13 2.28 8.92
N ASN A 74 -0.02 1.71 9.39
CA ASN A 74 0.59 2.10 10.66
C ASN A 74 0.96 3.59 10.70
N LYS A 75 1.45 4.15 9.59
CA LYS A 75 1.75 5.59 9.49
C LYS A 75 0.49 6.45 9.61
N LEU A 76 -0.59 6.06 8.94
CA LEU A 76 -1.85 6.82 8.95
C LEU A 76 -2.57 6.70 10.30
N SER A 77 -2.62 5.51 10.91
CA SER A 77 -3.21 5.30 12.23
C SER A 77 -2.50 6.14 13.30
N LYS A 78 -1.16 6.09 13.34
CA LYS A 78 -0.37 6.91 14.29
C LYS A 78 -0.54 8.41 14.07
N LYS A 79 -0.88 8.84 12.86
CA LYS A 79 -1.12 10.25 12.56
C LYS A 79 -2.49 10.65 13.09
N LEU A 80 -3.51 9.82 12.86
CA LEU A 80 -4.87 10.04 13.36
C LEU A 80 -4.91 10.07 14.89
N GLU A 81 -4.25 9.12 15.56
CA GLU A 81 -4.14 9.10 17.03
C GLU A 81 -3.58 10.42 17.59
N ARG A 82 -2.50 10.92 16.99
CA ARG A 82 -1.88 12.21 17.39
C ARG A 82 -2.79 13.41 17.15
N GLU A 83 -3.60 13.39 16.10
CA GLU A 83 -4.54 14.50 15.82
C GLU A 83 -5.70 14.51 16.83
N LEU A 84 -6.14 13.33 17.28
CA LEU A 84 -7.15 13.19 18.33
C LEU A 84 -6.63 13.60 19.72
N GLU A 85 -5.38 13.26 20.06
CA GLU A 85 -4.75 13.66 21.35
C GLU A 85 -4.55 15.18 21.50
N ILE A 86 -4.55 15.95 20.40
CA ILE A 86 -4.36 17.42 20.42
C ILE A 86 -5.71 18.15 20.56
N THR A 87 -6.84 17.45 20.44
CA THR A 87 -8.19 18.07 20.46
C THR A 87 -8.92 17.97 21.81
N ASP A 88 -8.31 17.36 22.82
CA ASP A 88 -8.76 17.33 24.23
C ASP A 88 -8.00 18.35 25.11
#